data_AF-A0A7Y3U0R3-F1
#
_entry.id   AF-A0A7Y3U0R3-F1
#
_cell.length_a   1.000
_cell.length_b   1.000
_cell.length_c   1.000
_cell.angle_alpha   90.00
_cell.angle_beta   90.00
_cell.angle_gamma   90.00
#
_symmetry.space_group_name_H-M   'P 1'
#
loop_
_entity.id
_entity.type
_entity.pdbx_description
1 polymer ?
#
loop_
_entity_poly.entity_id
_entity_poly.type
_entity_poly.pdbx_seq_one_letter_code
_entity_poly.pdbx_strand_id
1 'polypeptide(L)' 'MPKLDVCLARVKKRKIIEEFKGGNYGGLARKYGVTLFWVREIIKKHRREMINKKQTVSTLNAG' A
#
# COMPACT_ATOMS: atom_id res chain seq x y z
N MET A 1 -17.99 -8.37 -15.05
CA MET A 1 -18.67 -7.54 -14.02
C MET A 1 -17.63 -6.72 -13.27
N PRO A 2 -17.61 -5.38 -13.39
CA PRO A 2 -16.44 -4.57 -13.03
C PRO A 2 -16.34 -4.14 -11.54
N LYS A 3 -17.33 -4.42 -10.70
CA LYS A 3 -17.34 -3.97 -9.28
C LYS A 3 -16.52 -4.88 -8.35
N LEU A 4 -16.43 -6.17 -8.66
CA LEU A 4 -15.74 -7.17 -7.83
C LEU A 4 -14.22 -6.98 -7.86
N ASP A 5 -13.67 -6.62 -9.03
CA ASP A 5 -12.24 -6.37 -9.22
C ASP A 5 -11.72 -5.20 -8.37
N VAL A 6 -12.54 -4.16 -8.17
CA VAL A 6 -12.16 -2.98 -7.39
C VAL A 6 -12.05 -3.30 -5.90
N CYS A 7 -13.04 -4.00 -5.35
CA CYS A 7 -13.02 -4.41 -3.94
C CYS A 7 -11.89 -5.39 -3.66
N LEU A 8 -11.70 -6.38 -4.55
CA LEU A 8 -10.62 -7.34 -4.43
C LEU A 8 -9.24 -6.67 -4.53
N ALA A 9 -9.08 -5.69 -5.43
CA ALA A 9 -7.85 -4.91 -5.54
C ALA A 9 -7.56 -4.11 -4.26
N ARG A 10 -8.58 -3.53 -3.61
CA ARG A 10 -8.40 -2.80 -2.33
C ARG A 10 -7.96 -3.73 -1.20
N VAL A 11 -8.57 -4.92 -1.09
CA VAL A 11 -8.19 -5.91 -0.07
C VAL A 11 -6.77 -6.42 -0.30
N LYS A 12 -6.42 -6.78 -1.55
CA LYS A 12 -5.06 -7.20 -1.90
C LYS A 12 -4.02 -6.13 -1.56
N LYS A 13 -4.30 -4.85 -1.89
CA LYS A 13 -3.40 -3.73 -1.56
C LYS A 13 -3.14 -3.62 -0.06
N ARG A 14 -4.18 -3.71 0.78
CA ARG A 14 -4.03 -3.65 2.24
C ARG A 14 -3.17 -4.79 2.77
N LYS A 15 -3.46 -6.02 2.36
CA LYS A 15 -2.67 -7.18 2.81
C LYS A 15 -1.20 -7.12 2.34
N ILE A 16 -0.95 -6.61 1.13
CA ILE A 16 0.42 -6.39 0.63
C ILE A 16 1.17 -5.39 1.53
N ILE A 17 0.51 -4.31 1.98
CA ILE A 17 1.10 -3.32 2.87
C ILE A 17 1.39 -3.92 4.26
N GLU A 18 0.43 -4.66 4.83
CA GLU A 18 0.55 -5.27 6.16
C GLU A 18 1.65 -6.34 6.22
N GLU A 19 1.78 -7.15 5.17
CA GLU A 19 2.79 -8.22 5.10
C GLU A 19 4.18 -7.74 4.62
N PHE A 20 4.31 -6.47 4.27
CA PHE A 20 5.58 -5.93 3.78
C PHE A 20 6.59 -5.75 4.90
N LYS A 21 7.69 -6.52 4.84
CA LYS A 21 8.78 -6.55 5.83
C LYS A 21 10.01 -5.73 5.43
N GLY A 22 9.91 -4.86 4.41
CA GLY A 22 11.01 -4.00 3.96
C GLY A 22 11.78 -4.51 2.74
N GLY A 23 11.87 -5.85 2.55
CA GLY A 23 12.64 -6.47 1.45
C GLY A 23 11.94 -7.58 0.68
N ASN A 24 10.75 -8.02 1.10
CA ASN A 24 10.05 -9.21 0.57
C ASN A 24 9.21 -8.96 -0.70
N TYR A 25 9.59 -8.01 -1.55
CA TYR A 25 8.80 -7.60 -2.72
C TYR A 25 8.47 -8.76 -3.67
N GLY A 26 9.46 -9.60 -4.00
CA GLY A 26 9.28 -10.75 -4.90
C GLY A 26 8.36 -11.82 -4.31
N GLY A 27 8.44 -12.05 -3.00
CA GLY A 27 7.55 -12.99 -2.30
C GLY A 27 6.11 -12.51 -2.32
N LEU A 28 5.86 -11.22 -2.11
CA LEU A 28 4.53 -10.63 -2.18
C LEU A 28 3.97 -10.66 -3.61
N ALA A 29 4.79 -10.38 -4.62
CA ALA A 29 4.40 -10.44 -6.02
C ALA A 29 3.86 -11.84 -6.39
N ARG A 30 4.62 -12.89 -6.04
CA ARG A 30 4.22 -14.28 -6.26
C ARG A 30 2.97 -14.65 -5.46
N LYS A 31 2.92 -14.31 -4.17
CA LYS A 31 1.79 -14.65 -3.27
C LYS A 31 0.46 -14.06 -3.73
N TYR A 32 0.48 -12.83 -4.24
CA TYR A 32 -0.74 -12.09 -4.61
C TYR A 32 -1.08 -12.13 -6.10
N GLY A 33 -0.24 -12.78 -6.91
CA GLY A 33 -0.40 -12.86 -8.36
C GLY A 33 -0.29 -11.49 -9.03
N VAL A 34 0.61 -10.64 -8.55
CA VAL A 34 0.83 -9.27 -9.07
C VAL A 34 2.27 -9.10 -9.50
N THR A 35 2.52 -8.08 -10.33
CA THR A 35 3.90 -7.80 -10.77
C THR A 35 4.71 -7.16 -9.64
N LEU A 36 6.02 -7.39 -9.66
CA LEU A 36 6.96 -6.77 -8.72
C LEU A 36 6.85 -5.25 -8.73
N PHE A 37 6.67 -4.66 -9.92
CA PHE A 37 6.44 -3.24 -10.11
C PHE A 37 5.20 -2.77 -9.36
N TRP A 38 4.10 -3.52 -9.43
CA TRP A 38 2.86 -3.18 -8.73
C TRP A 38 3.03 -3.16 -7.21
N VAL A 39 3.75 -4.14 -6.65
CA VAL A 39 4.08 -4.16 -5.22
C VAL A 39 4.88 -2.92 -4.83
N ARG A 40 5.91 -2.56 -5.62
CA ARG A 40 6.72 -1.35 -5.39
C ARG A 40 5.86 -0.08 -5.40
N GLU A 41 4.96 0.06 -6.36
CA GLU A 41 4.07 1.22 -6.45
C GLU A 41 3.08 1.31 -5.28
N ILE A 42 2.51 0.19 -4.82
CA ILE A 42 1.66 0.15 -3.63
C ILE A 42 2.43 0.68 -2.41
N ILE A 43 3.61 0.14 -2.15
CA ILE A 43 4.42 0.51 -0.98
C ILE A 43 4.90 1.97 -1.09
N LYS A 44 5.34 2.41 -2.28
CA LYS A 44 5.75 3.80 -2.53
C LYS A 44 4.60 4.77 -2.27
N LYS A 45 3.39 4.46 -2.75
CA LYS A 45 2.20 5.27 -2.51
C LYS A 45 1.84 5.32 -1.02
N HIS A 46 1.83 4.17 -0.34
CA HIS A 46 1.53 4.10 1.08
C HIS A 46 2.52 4.92 1.93
N ARG A 47 3.82 4.85 1.62
CA ARG A 47 4.85 5.68 2.30
C ARG A 47 4.58 7.18 2.15
N ARG A 48 4.23 7.64 0.94
CA ARG A 48 3.86 9.05 0.71
C ARG A 48 2.64 9.47 1.53
N GLU A 49 1.60 8.63 1.57
CA GLU A 49 0.39 8.89 2.35
C GLU A 49 0.68 8.96 3.86
N MET A 50 1.54 8.09 4.39
CA MET A 50 1.95 8.11 5.79
C MET A 50 2.73 9.38 6.16
N ILE A 51 3.63 9.84 5.28
CA ILE A 51 4.37 11.09 5.48
C ILE A 51 3.41 12.28 5.49
N ASN A 52 2.51 12.35 4.50
CA ASN A 52 1.54 13.44 4.40
C ASN A 52 0.60 13.48 5.62
N LYS A 53 0.15 12.31 6.10
CA LYS A 53 -0.71 12.22 7.29
C LYS A 53 0.01 12.67 8.57
N LYS A 54 1.31 12.34 8.71
CA LYS A 54 2.12 12.84 9.85
C LYS A 54 2.24 14.36 9.80
N GLN A 55 2.51 14.93 8.63
CA GLN A 55 2.66 16.38 8.47
C GLN A 55 1.36 17.15 8.81
N THR A 56 0.20 16.64 8.39
CA THR A 56 -1.10 17.29 8.70
C THR A 56 -1.46 17.25 10.18
N VAL A 57 -1.10 16.19 10.91
CA VAL A 57 -1.41 16.07 12.34
C VAL A 57 -0.52 16.98 13.18
N SER A 58 0.73 17.19 12.77
CA SER A 58 1.64 18.13 13.45
C SER A 58 1.19 19.58 13.33
N THR A 59 0.56 19.98 12.21
CA THR A 59 0.07 21.35 11.99
C THR A 59 -1.25 21.66 12.70
N LEU A 60 -2.04 20.65 13.08
CA LEU A 60 -3.34 20.83 13.76
C LEU A 60 -3.22 20.96 15.28
N ASN A 61 -2.11 20.50 15.88
CA ASN A 61 -1.89 20.56 17.33
C ASN A 61 -1.05 21.78 17.77
N ALA A 62 -0.78 22.73 16.86
CA ALA A 62 0.04 23.91 17.11
C ALA A 62 -0.77 25.21 17.16
N GLY A 63 -2.08 25.13 17.37
CA GLY A 63 -3.01 26.27 17.46
C GLY A 63 -3.73 26.31 18.79
#